data_AF-A0A972H7I8-F1
#
_entry.id   AF-A0A972H7I8-F1
#
_cell.length_a   1.000
_cell.length_b   1.000
_cell.length_c   1.000
_cell.angle_alpha   90.00
_cell.angle_beta   90.00
_cell.angle_gamma   90.00
#
_symmetry.space_group_name_H-M   'P 1'
#
loop_
_entity.id
_entity.type
_entity.pdbx_description
1 polymer ?
#
loop_
_entity_poly.entity_id
_entity_poly.type
_entity_poly.pdbx_seq_one_letter_code
_entity_poly.pdbx_strand_id
1 'polypeptide(L)'
;MKGLKRFIIVGIMLTTMTAAGLAADRRPVTPYGDFCPACSRYGFCKIRLTVAQSRNALKQYYAQKGFTVKIEEVHGRFIKATVYDRGKIIDKILFDRRSGRIRSIY
;
A
#
# COMPACT_ATOMS: atom_id res chain seq x y z
N MET A 1 46.45 16.33 -39.62
CA MET A 1 45.63 16.68 -38.43
C MET A 1 44.20 17.10 -38.82
N LYS A 2 43.34 16.18 -39.29
CA LYS A 2 41.93 16.51 -39.65
C LYS A 2 40.90 15.49 -39.14
N GLY A 3 41.33 14.39 -38.53
CA GLY A 3 40.43 13.33 -38.01
C GLY A 3 39.98 13.51 -36.57
N LEU A 4 40.70 14.29 -35.76
CA LEU A 4 40.47 14.37 -34.30
C LEU A 4 39.24 15.21 -33.92
N LYS A 5 38.84 16.18 -34.75
CA LYS A 5 37.69 17.06 -34.47
C LYS A 5 36.33 16.41 -34.72
N ARG A 6 36.25 15.34 -35.52
CA ARG A 6 34.97 14.63 -35.79
C ARG A 6 34.54 13.71 -34.66
N PHE A 7 35.48 13.21 -33.85
CA PHE A 7 35.17 12.33 -32.73
C PHE A 7 34.63 13.06 -31.49
N ILE A 8 34.91 14.36 -31.35
CA ILE A 8 34.45 15.14 -30.20
C ILE A 8 32.94 15.47 -30.30
N ILE A 9 32.41 15.63 -31.52
CA ILE A 9 31.00 16.02 -31.72
C ILE A 9 30.06 14.83 -31.50
N VAL A 10 30.49 13.59 -31.77
CA VAL A 10 29.68 12.39 -31.54
C VAL A 10 29.62 12.00 -30.05
N GLY A 11 30.64 12.37 -29.26
CA GLY A 11 30.69 12.06 -27.82
C GLY A 11 29.71 12.86 -26.96
N ILE A 12 29.24 14.02 -27.42
CA ILE A 12 28.38 14.92 -26.62
C ILE A 12 26.90 14.57 -26.77
N MET A 13 26.50 13.89 -27.86
CA MET A 13 25.08 13.61 -28.13
C MET A 13 24.52 12.39 -27.35
N LEU A 14 25.35 11.67 -26.59
CA LEU A 14 24.98 10.41 -25.94
C LEU A 14 24.80 10.51 -24.41
N THR A 15 24.62 11.70 -23.85
CA THR A 15 24.56 11.90 -22.39
C THR A 15 23.22 12.40 -21.84
N THR A 16 22.18 12.61 -22.66
CA THR A 16 20.92 13.21 -22.17
C THR A 16 19.76 12.25 -21.90
N MET A 17 19.95 10.93 -21.94
CA MET A 17 18.86 9.97 -21.63
C MET A 17 19.14 9.14 -20.37
N THR A 18 19.17 9.76 -19.19
CA THR A 18 19.11 9.03 -17.92
C THR A 18 18.36 9.83 -16.84
N ALA A 19 17.04 10.01 -16.99
CA ALA A 19 16.18 10.36 -15.86
C ALA A 19 14.68 10.20 -16.16
N ALA A 20 14.21 8.98 -16.43
CA ALA A 20 12.77 8.69 -16.38
C ALA A 20 12.49 7.26 -15.96
N GLY A 21 13.27 6.76 -14.99
CA GLY A 21 13.00 5.50 -14.30
C GLY A 21 12.38 5.75 -12.93
N LEU A 22 11.30 6.55 -12.83
CA LEU A 22 10.49 6.55 -11.62
C LEU A 22 9.71 5.23 -11.61
N ALA A 23 10.37 4.18 -11.13
CA ALA A 23 9.70 2.97 -10.70
C ALA A 23 8.69 3.38 -9.62
N ALA A 24 7.42 3.50 -10.01
CA ALA A 24 6.33 3.52 -9.04
C ALA A 24 6.52 2.27 -8.17
N ASP A 25 6.79 2.46 -6.88
CA ASP A 25 6.91 1.37 -5.91
C ASP A 25 5.57 0.61 -5.92
N ARG A 26 5.48 -0.45 -6.73
CA ARG A 26 4.25 -1.22 -6.96
C ARG A 26 3.94 -2.14 -5.78
N ARG A 27 4.17 -1.68 -4.54
CA ARG A 27 3.74 -2.41 -3.36
C ARG A 27 2.22 -2.37 -3.33
N PRO A 28 1.54 -3.53 -3.32
CA PRO A 28 0.09 -3.55 -3.25
C PRO A 28 -0.37 -2.87 -1.95
N VAL A 29 -1.27 -1.89 -2.09
CA VAL A 29 -1.87 -1.12 -0.98
C VAL A 29 -2.38 -2.06 0.10
N THR A 30 -3.18 -3.03 -0.34
CA THR A 30 -3.65 -4.15 0.46
C THR A 30 -3.42 -5.41 -0.38
N PRO A 31 -2.41 -6.25 -0.07
CA PRO A 31 -2.32 -7.56 -0.72
C PRO A 31 -3.64 -8.31 -0.52
N TYR A 32 -4.16 -8.95 -1.57
CA TYR A 32 -5.48 -9.56 -1.50
C TYR A 32 -5.51 -10.66 -0.44
N GLY A 33 -6.35 -10.47 0.59
CA GLY A 33 -6.50 -11.43 1.67
C GLY A 33 -5.41 -11.39 2.74
N ASP A 34 -4.62 -10.31 2.80
CA ASP A 34 -3.66 -10.04 3.89
C ASP A 34 -4.35 -10.00 5.26
N PHE A 35 -3.57 -10.13 6.32
CA PHE A 35 -4.06 -10.23 7.69
C PHE A 35 -3.51 -9.12 8.56
N CYS A 36 -4.36 -8.60 9.45
CA CYS A 36 -3.90 -7.68 10.46
C CYS A 36 -2.95 -8.41 11.44
N PRO A 37 -1.77 -7.85 11.75
CA PRO A 37 -0.79 -8.46 12.66
C PRO A 37 -1.27 -8.54 14.11
N ALA A 38 -2.36 -7.85 14.47
CA ALA A 38 -3.03 -8.04 15.76
C ALA A 38 -3.64 -9.45 15.92
N CYS A 39 -3.74 -10.21 14.83
CA CYS A 39 -4.14 -11.61 14.82
C CYS A 39 -2.94 -12.50 14.41
N SER A 40 -3.11 -13.82 14.37
CA SER A 40 -2.01 -14.71 14.00
C SER A 40 -1.49 -14.42 12.58
N ARG A 41 -0.25 -14.86 12.29
CA ARG A 41 0.38 -14.78 10.95
C ARG A 41 -0.50 -15.35 9.82
N TYR A 42 -1.47 -16.18 10.15
CA TYR A 42 -2.38 -16.86 9.22
C TYR A 42 -3.84 -16.40 9.31
N GLY A 43 -4.13 -15.31 10.05
CA GLY A 43 -5.48 -14.77 10.07
C GLY A 43 -6.46 -15.54 10.95
N PHE A 44 -6.02 -15.89 12.14
CA PHE A 44 -6.91 -16.40 13.17
C PHE A 44 -6.70 -15.58 14.44
N CYS A 45 -7.66 -14.73 14.77
CA CYS A 45 -7.68 -14.06 16.06
C CYS A 45 -8.18 -15.09 17.09
N LYS A 46 -7.40 -15.36 18.14
CA LYS A 46 -7.85 -16.27 19.23
C LYS A 46 -9.16 -15.79 19.86
N ILE A 47 -9.38 -14.48 19.85
CA ILE A 47 -10.58 -13.81 20.33
C ILE A 47 -11.03 -12.82 19.26
N ARG A 48 -12.35 -12.73 19.02
CA ARG A 48 -12.94 -11.75 18.10
C ARG A 48 -12.58 -10.34 18.57
N LEU A 49 -12.02 -9.53 17.69
CA LEU A 49 -11.67 -8.15 18.03
C LEU A 49 -12.93 -7.30 18.27
N THR A 50 -12.89 -6.48 19.31
CA THR A 50 -13.87 -5.40 19.51
C THR A 50 -13.74 -4.38 18.38
N VAL A 51 -14.75 -3.51 18.22
CA VAL A 51 -14.69 -2.44 17.21
C VAL A 51 -13.49 -1.51 17.45
N ALA A 52 -13.24 -1.16 18.72
CA ALA A 52 -12.11 -0.33 19.10
C ALA A 52 -10.76 -0.99 18.79
N GLN A 53 -10.60 -2.27 19.15
CA GLN A 53 -9.39 -3.03 18.81
C GLN A 53 -9.19 -3.12 17.30
N SER A 54 -10.26 -3.38 16.56
CA SER A 54 -10.24 -3.47 15.09
C SER A 54 -9.82 -2.14 14.43
N ARG A 55 -10.30 -1.01 14.96
CA ARG A 55 -9.90 0.32 14.49
C ARG A 55 -8.41 0.56 14.72
N ASN A 56 -7.90 0.23 15.90
CA ASN A 56 -6.48 0.38 16.23
C ASN A 56 -5.60 -0.54 15.36
N ALA A 57 -6.02 -1.79 15.18
CA ALA A 57 -5.42 -2.77 14.31
C ALA A 57 -5.28 -2.28 12.86
N LEU A 58 -6.36 -1.76 12.27
CA LEU A 58 -6.33 -1.21 10.91
C LEU A 58 -5.43 0.04 10.82
N LYS A 59 -5.51 0.95 11.79
CA LYS A 59 -4.65 2.14 11.84
C LYS A 59 -3.17 1.77 11.87
N GLN A 60 -2.78 0.84 12.74
CA GLN A 60 -1.40 0.39 12.84
C GLN A 60 -0.92 -0.29 11.55
N TYR A 61 -1.72 -1.20 11.00
CA TYR A 61 -1.39 -1.92 9.77
C TYR A 61 -1.15 -0.99 8.58
N TYR A 62 -2.03 0.00 8.37
CA TYR A 62 -1.87 0.95 7.26
C TYR A 62 -0.81 2.01 7.52
N ALA A 63 -0.62 2.45 8.77
CA ALA A 63 0.43 3.40 9.13
C ALA A 63 1.84 2.87 8.83
N GLN A 64 2.09 1.57 9.07
CA GLN A 64 3.35 0.92 8.70
C GLN A 64 3.64 0.94 7.19
N LYS A 65 2.59 1.11 6.37
CA LYS A 65 2.68 1.22 4.90
C LYS A 65 2.69 2.67 4.41
N GLY A 66 2.65 3.65 5.31
CA GLY A 66 2.56 5.08 4.96
C GLY A 66 1.14 5.53 4.58
N PHE A 67 0.12 4.72 4.86
CA PHE A 67 -1.27 5.03 4.54
C PHE A 67 -2.08 5.37 5.80
N THR A 68 -3.22 6.02 5.58
CA THR A 68 -4.20 6.27 6.63
C THR A 68 -5.49 5.54 6.31
N VAL A 69 -6.30 5.25 7.33
CA VAL A 69 -7.55 4.50 7.18
C VAL A 69 -8.67 5.17 7.96
N LYS A 70 -9.83 5.30 7.33
CA LYS A 70 -11.06 5.81 7.92
C LYS A 70 -12.09 4.70 7.97
N ILE A 71 -12.69 4.50 9.14
CA ILE A 71 -13.80 3.55 9.28
C ILE A 71 -15.07 4.21 8.78
N GLU A 72 -15.73 3.57 7.82
CA GLU A 72 -17.01 4.04 7.27
C GLU A 72 -18.16 3.39 8.03
N GLU A 73 -18.11 2.08 8.22
CA GLU A 73 -19.26 1.31 8.70
C GLU A 73 -18.85 0.02 9.42
N VAL A 74 -19.70 -0.42 10.36
CA VAL A 74 -19.52 -1.67 11.10
C VAL A 74 -20.78 -2.51 10.97
N HIS A 75 -20.66 -3.68 10.37
CA HIS A 75 -21.76 -4.63 10.17
C HIS A 75 -21.43 -5.98 10.78
N GLY A 76 -21.94 -6.21 11.99
CA GLY A 76 -21.71 -7.45 12.72
C GLY A 76 -20.21 -7.75 12.89
N ARG A 77 -19.70 -8.78 12.21
CA ARG A 77 -18.26 -9.15 12.25
C ARG A 77 -17.40 -8.36 11.28
N PHE A 78 -17.96 -7.60 10.35
CA PHE A 78 -17.21 -6.90 9.32
C PHE A 78 -17.10 -5.39 9.60
N ILE A 79 -16.00 -4.79 9.15
CA ILE A 79 -15.79 -3.35 9.14
C ILE A 79 -15.44 -2.91 7.73
N LYS A 80 -16.17 -1.93 7.20
CA LYS A 80 -15.85 -1.28 5.95
C LYS A 80 -15.01 -0.04 6.23
N ALA A 81 -13.91 0.12 5.51
CA ALA A 81 -13.01 1.25 5.68
C ALA A 81 -12.45 1.76 4.35
N THR A 82 -12.10 3.04 4.32
CA THR A 82 -11.46 3.69 3.19
C THR A 82 -9.99 3.92 3.51
N VAL A 83 -9.10 3.55 2.59
CA VAL A 83 -7.64 3.73 2.72
C VAL A 83 -7.23 4.95 1.90
N TYR A 84 -6.37 5.78 2.48
CA TYR A 84 -5.88 7.00 1.86
C TYR A 84 -4.36 7.05 1.82
N ASP A 85 -3.83 7.57 0.73
CA ASP A 85 -2.45 8.03 0.59
C ASP A 85 -2.45 9.54 0.36
N ARG A 86 -1.82 10.30 1.27
CA ARG A 86 -1.74 11.77 1.23
C ARG A 86 -3.08 12.45 0.92
N GLY A 87 -4.15 11.96 1.55
CA GLY A 87 -5.52 12.49 1.40
C GLY A 87 -6.30 11.99 0.18
N LYS A 88 -5.68 11.22 -0.73
CA LYS A 88 -6.37 10.59 -1.85
C LYS A 88 -6.84 9.19 -1.49
N ILE A 89 -8.07 8.84 -1.87
CA ILE A 89 -8.59 7.48 -1.70
C ILE A 89 -7.85 6.56 -2.68
N ILE A 90 -7.28 5.49 -2.15
CA ILE A 90 -6.52 4.50 -2.94
C ILE A 90 -7.09 3.09 -2.88
N ASP A 91 -7.92 2.79 -1.88
CA ASP A 91 -8.56 1.49 -1.73
C ASP A 91 -9.79 1.62 -0.81
N LYS A 92 -10.72 0.66 -0.93
CA LYS A 92 -11.80 0.42 0.02
C LYS A 92 -11.72 -1.03 0.44
N ILE A 93 -11.74 -1.26 1.75
CA ILE A 93 -11.49 -2.57 2.32
C ILE A 93 -12.62 -3.04 3.22
N LEU A 94 -12.76 -4.36 3.29
CA LEU A 94 -13.57 -5.07 4.25
C LEU A 94 -12.66 -5.86 5.20
N PHE A 95 -12.78 -5.56 6.49
CA PHE A 95 -12.05 -6.24 7.55
C PHE A 95 -12.96 -7.20 8.31
N ASP A 96 -12.60 -8.49 8.37
CA ASP A 96 -13.28 -9.47 9.21
C ASP A 96 -12.67 -9.48 10.61
N ARG A 97 -13.43 -9.03 11.61
CA ARG A 97 -13.00 -8.93 13.01
C ARG A 97 -12.82 -10.29 13.69
N ARG A 98 -13.30 -11.38 13.09
CA ARG A 98 -13.13 -12.75 13.61
C ARG A 98 -11.81 -13.36 13.17
N SER A 99 -11.45 -13.19 11.89
CA SER A 99 -10.22 -13.75 11.32
C SER A 99 -9.07 -12.74 11.29
N GLY A 100 -9.35 -11.44 11.33
CA GLY A 100 -8.36 -10.40 11.10
C GLY A 100 -8.03 -10.23 9.61
N ARG A 101 -8.79 -10.87 8.71
CA ARG A 101 -8.57 -10.78 7.27
C ARG A 101 -8.99 -9.42 6.73
N ILE A 102 -8.15 -8.85 5.88
CA ILE A 102 -8.39 -7.62 5.15
C ILE A 102 -8.56 -7.97 3.66
N ARG A 103 -9.62 -7.47 3.04
CA ARG A 103 -9.90 -7.66 1.62
C ARG A 103 -10.19 -6.31 0.96
N SER A 104 -9.52 -6.00 -0.14
CA SER A 104 -9.98 -4.95 -1.04
C SER A 104 -11.32 -5.36 -1.66
N ILE A 105 -12.21 -4.38 -1.83
CA ILE A 105 -13.56 -4.56 -2.38
C ILE A 105 -13.85 -3.61 -3.55
N TYR A 106 -12.85 -2.83 -4.02
CA TYR A 106 -12.95 -1.93 -5.16
C TYR A 106 -11.62 -1.83 -5.93
#